data_AF-A0A7C5HYQ5-F1
#
_entry.id   AF-A0A7C5HYQ5-F1
#
_cell.length_a   1.000
_cell.length_b   1.000
_cell.length_c   1.000
_cell.angle_alpha   90.00
_cell.angle_beta   90.00
_cell.angle_gamma   90.00
#
_symmetry.space_group_name_H-M   'P 1'
#
loop_
_entity.id
_entity.type
_entity.pdbx_description
1 polymer ?
#
loop_
_entity_poly.entity_id
_entity_poly.type
_entity_poly.pdbx_seq_one_letter_code
_entity_poly.pdbx_strand_id
1 'polypeptide(L)'
;MFQRLRGTRDFYPEEMAARNKVFKIIRETAERYGFVEIVSPAIESFDLIAKKSGEDIREEIYAFEDKGGRTICLIPEFTPSVSRMIANRQKELGKPLKWFSIPRHWRYE
;
A
#
# COMPACT_ATOMS: atom_id res chain seq x y z
N MET A 1 -26.46 14.92 -8.37
CA MET A 1 -26.14 13.52 -7.97
C MET A 1 -24.65 13.31 -8.17
N PHE A 2 -23.94 12.78 -7.18
CA PHE A 2 -22.49 12.58 -7.26
C PHE A 2 -22.17 11.23 -7.93
N GLN A 3 -21.09 11.16 -8.70
CA GLN A 3 -20.61 9.94 -9.37
C GLN A 3 -19.25 9.53 -8.80
N ARG A 4 -18.91 8.23 -8.94
CA ARG A 4 -17.58 7.73 -8.59
C ARG A 4 -16.49 8.32 -9.49
N LEU A 5 -15.27 8.42 -8.97
CA LEU A 5 -14.11 8.86 -9.76
C LEU A 5 -13.74 7.81 -10.81
N ARG A 6 -13.33 8.26 -12.00
CA ARG A 6 -12.80 7.39 -13.06
C ARG A 6 -11.64 6.57 -12.49
N GLY A 7 -11.59 5.27 -12.82
CA GLY A 7 -10.57 4.34 -12.34
C GLY A 7 -10.81 3.76 -10.94
N THR A 8 -11.81 4.24 -10.19
CA THR A 8 -12.15 3.70 -8.84
C THR A 8 -13.31 2.72 -8.89
N ARG A 9 -13.47 1.85 -7.89
CA ARG A 9 -14.54 0.85 -7.82
C ARG A 9 -15.25 0.88 -6.47
N ASP A 10 -16.57 0.87 -6.52
CA ASP A 10 -17.40 0.51 -5.38
C ASP A 10 -17.60 -1.01 -5.39
N PHE A 11 -17.64 -1.62 -4.20
CA PHE A 11 -17.91 -3.06 -4.05
C PHE A 11 -19.19 -3.21 -3.24
N TYR A 12 -20.26 -3.66 -3.88
CA TYR A 12 -21.53 -3.92 -3.23
C TYR A 12 -21.47 -5.23 -2.43
N PRO A 13 -22.46 -5.54 -1.56
CA PRO A 13 -22.37 -6.67 -0.63
C PRO A 13 -21.97 -8.01 -1.26
N GLU A 14 -22.51 -8.34 -2.43
CA GLU A 14 -22.22 -9.60 -3.14
C GLU A 14 -20.75 -9.65 -3.63
N GLU A 15 -20.27 -8.57 -4.25
CA GLU A 15 -18.89 -8.45 -4.74
C GLU A 15 -17.90 -8.43 -3.56
N MET A 16 -18.28 -7.74 -2.47
CA MET A 16 -17.46 -7.66 -1.27
C MET A 16 -17.40 -9.00 -0.54
N ALA A 17 -18.47 -9.80 -0.55
CA ALA A 17 -18.47 -11.15 -0.01
C ALA A 17 -17.49 -12.06 -0.78
N ALA A 18 -17.52 -12.01 -2.11
CA ALA A 18 -16.56 -12.74 -2.94
C ALA A 18 -15.11 -12.29 -2.68
N ARG A 19 -14.87 -10.98 -2.60
CA ARG A 19 -13.55 -10.42 -2.27
C ARG A 19 -13.05 -10.86 -0.90
N ASN A 20 -13.92 -10.83 0.12
CA ASN A 20 -13.59 -11.26 1.47
C ASN A 20 -13.24 -12.75 1.53
N LYS A 21 -13.92 -13.60 0.74
CA LYS A 21 -13.57 -15.03 0.63
C LYS A 21 -12.14 -15.21 0.11
N VAL A 22 -11.74 -14.47 -0.92
CA VAL A 22 -10.36 -14.52 -1.46
C VAL A 22 -9.36 -14.01 -0.43
N PHE A 23 -9.62 -12.85 0.19
CA PHE A 23 -8.72 -12.27 1.19
C PHE A 23 -8.56 -13.16 2.42
N LYS A 24 -9.61 -13.86 2.84
CA LYS A 24 -9.54 -14.87 3.90
C LYS A 24 -8.55 -15.98 3.54
N ILE A 25 -8.65 -16.55 2.34
CA ILE A 25 -7.74 -17.61 1.87
C ILE A 25 -6.29 -17.11 1.84
N ILE A 26 -6.05 -15.88 1.38
CA ILE A 26 -4.70 -15.27 1.35
C ILE A 26 -4.13 -15.17 2.78
N ARG A 27 -4.90 -14.59 3.72
CA ARG A 27 -4.48 -14.47 5.12
C ARG A 27 -4.17 -15.81 5.76
N GLU A 28 -5.12 -16.74 5.68
CA GLU A 28 -4.96 -18.08 6.25
C GLU A 28 -3.75 -18.80 5.65
N THR A 29 -3.48 -18.60 4.36
CA THR A 29 -2.29 -19.17 3.71
C THR A 29 -1.02 -18.54 4.23
N ALA A 30 -0.93 -17.20 4.28
CA ALA A 30 0.25 -16.51 4.80
C ALA A 30 0.56 -16.91 6.26
N GLU A 31 -0.47 -16.95 7.11
CA GLU A 31 -0.40 -17.34 8.52
C GLU A 31 0.05 -18.79 8.70
N ARG A 32 -0.44 -19.74 7.89
CA ARG A 32 0.04 -21.14 7.91
C ARG A 32 1.54 -21.26 7.62
N TYR A 33 2.11 -20.31 6.88
CA TYR A 33 3.54 -20.24 6.61
C TYR A 33 4.28 -19.31 7.58
N GLY A 34 3.65 -18.85 8.67
CA GLY A 34 4.29 -18.01 9.69
C GLY A 34 4.60 -16.59 9.24
N PHE A 35 3.89 -16.07 8.23
CA PHE A 35 3.92 -14.64 7.92
C PHE A 35 2.96 -13.88 8.84
N VAL A 36 3.33 -12.64 9.19
CA VAL A 36 2.55 -11.75 10.07
C VAL A 36 2.01 -10.58 9.27
N GLU A 37 0.72 -10.27 9.40
CA GLU A 37 0.09 -9.17 8.66
C GLU A 37 0.59 -7.82 9.20
N ILE A 38 0.94 -6.92 8.28
CA ILE A 38 1.35 -5.54 8.57
C ILE A 38 0.58 -4.56 7.68
N VAL A 39 0.56 -3.29 8.09
CA VAL A 39 -0.03 -2.21 7.32
C VAL A 39 0.75 -0.91 7.56
N SER A 40 0.72 -0.02 6.58
CA SER A 40 1.16 1.37 6.71
C SER A 40 0.03 2.30 6.27
N PRO A 41 0.14 3.62 6.52
CA PRO A 41 -0.77 4.58 5.91
C PRO A 41 -0.82 4.44 4.39
N ALA A 42 -1.96 4.80 3.79
CA ALA A 42 -2.14 4.80 2.33
C ALA A 42 -1.36 5.93 1.62
N ILE A 43 -0.68 6.79 2.39
CA ILE A 43 0.15 7.89 1.93
C ILE A 43 1.59 7.72 2.41
N GLU A 44 2.54 8.15 1.59
CA GLU A 44 3.97 8.22 1.90
C GLU A 44 4.55 9.55 1.41
N SER A 45 5.79 9.87 1.81
CA SER A 45 6.51 10.94 1.14
C SER A 45 6.75 10.56 -0.32
N PHE A 46 6.58 11.52 -1.23
CA PHE A 46 6.86 11.28 -2.64
C PHE A 46 8.31 10.83 -2.86
N ASP A 47 9.25 11.45 -2.13
CA ASP A 47 10.69 11.14 -2.22
C ASP A 47 11.01 9.67 -1.88
N LEU A 48 10.28 9.05 -0.95
CA LEU A 48 10.46 7.63 -0.62
C LEU A 48 10.13 6.75 -1.81
N ILE A 49 9.03 7.06 -2.50
CA ILE A 49 8.54 6.27 -3.64
C ILE A 49 9.38 6.52 -4.90
N ALA A 50 9.79 7.77 -5.12
CA ALA A 50 10.63 8.16 -6.25
C ALA A 50 12.05 7.59 -6.17
N LYS A 51 12.54 7.25 -4.96
CA LYS A 51 13.94 6.80 -4.78
C LYS A 51 14.35 5.58 -5.62
N LYS A 52 13.41 4.70 -5.99
CA LYS A 52 13.67 3.50 -6.80
C LYS A 52 13.04 3.54 -8.20
N SER A 53 12.40 4.65 -8.51
CA SER A 53 11.51 4.78 -9.65
C SER A 53 12.07 5.87 -10.53
N GLY A 54 12.33 5.59 -11.80
CA GLY A 54 12.92 6.55 -12.74
C GLY A 54 12.12 7.86 -12.87
N GLU A 55 12.62 8.78 -13.68
CA GLU A 55 12.07 10.15 -13.80
C GLU A 55 10.57 10.21 -14.14
N ASP A 56 10.06 9.24 -14.91
CA ASP A 56 8.67 9.20 -15.39
C ASP A 56 7.63 8.75 -14.33
N ILE A 57 8.06 8.30 -13.15
CA ILE A 57 7.14 7.78 -12.11
C ILE A 57 6.15 8.85 -11.61
N ARG A 58 6.49 10.14 -11.76
CA ARG A 58 5.61 11.25 -11.35
C ARG A 58 4.30 11.26 -12.10
N GLU A 59 4.33 10.90 -13.38
CA GLU A 59 3.12 10.90 -14.21
C GLU A 59 2.18 9.76 -13.82
N GLU A 60 2.71 8.69 -13.23
CA GLU A 60 1.95 7.51 -12.85
C GLU A 60 1.49 7.48 -11.38
N ILE A 61 1.86 8.48 -10.57
CA ILE A 61 1.58 8.52 -9.13
C ILE A 61 0.65 9.67 -8.80
N TYR A 62 -0.35 9.40 -7.96
CA TYR A 62 -1.13 10.45 -7.30
C TYR A 62 -0.29 11.19 -6.25
N ALA A 63 0.48 12.19 -6.67
CA ALA A 63 1.27 13.07 -5.82
C ALA A 63 0.57 14.43 -5.62
N PHE A 64 0.63 14.97 -4.39
CA PHE A 64 0.02 16.25 -4.04
C PHE A 64 0.72 16.88 -2.83
N GLU A 65 0.54 18.19 -2.68
CA GLU A 65 1.00 18.92 -1.50
C GLU A 65 -0.04 18.82 -0.38
N ASP A 66 0.40 18.47 0.82
CA ASP A 66 -0.46 18.51 2.00
C ASP A 66 -0.56 19.92 2.60
N LYS A 67 -1.42 20.11 3.61
CA LYS A 67 -1.59 21.42 4.28
C LYS A 67 -0.34 21.94 4.98
N GLY A 68 0.69 21.11 5.15
CA GLY A 68 1.97 21.46 5.75
C GLY A 68 3.08 21.74 4.73
N GLY A 69 2.76 21.81 3.43
CA GLY A 69 3.74 22.07 2.37
C GLY A 69 4.59 20.85 1.99
N ARG A 70 4.20 19.64 2.40
CA ARG A 70 4.95 18.41 2.09
C ARG A 70 4.39 17.76 0.85
N THR A 71 5.28 17.36 -0.07
CA THR A 71 4.89 16.52 -1.20
C THR A 71 4.71 15.08 -0.74
N ILE A 72 3.45 14.64 -0.72
CA ILE A 72 3.06 13.27 -0.39
C ILE A 72 2.42 12.60 -1.60
N CYS A 73 2.28 11.29 -1.55
CA CYS A 73 1.56 10.55 -2.58
C CYS A 73 0.73 9.41 -2.00
N LEU A 74 -0.30 8.99 -2.73
CA LEU A 74 -0.92 7.69 -2.50
C LEU A 74 0.06 6.59 -2.93
N ILE A 75 0.18 5.54 -2.12
CA ILE A 75 1.17 4.48 -2.36
C ILE A 75 0.84 3.65 -3.62
N PRO A 76 1.74 3.55 -4.62
CA PRO A 76 1.54 2.72 -5.81
C PRO A 76 1.92 1.26 -5.58
N GLU A 77 2.81 1.00 -4.63
CA GLU A 77 3.23 -0.32 -4.18
C GLU A 77 3.63 -0.28 -2.70
N PHE A 78 3.84 -1.44 -2.08
CA PHE A 78 4.08 -1.54 -0.64
C PHE A 78 5.55 -1.70 -0.25
N THR A 79 6.41 -2.12 -1.18
CA THR A 79 7.82 -2.46 -0.87
C THR A 79 8.62 -1.30 -0.26
N PRO A 80 8.48 -0.04 -0.74
CA PRO A 80 9.16 1.11 -0.12
C PRO A 80 8.70 1.35 1.31
N SER A 81 7.40 1.24 1.59
CA SER A 81 6.83 1.37 2.94
C SER A 81 7.37 0.28 3.88
N VAL A 82 7.44 -0.97 3.43
CA VAL A 82 8.04 -2.07 4.20
C VAL A 82 9.51 -1.79 4.49
N SER A 83 10.26 -1.33 3.49
CA SER A 83 11.69 -0.99 3.65
C SER A 83 11.88 0.11 4.70
N ARG A 84 11.04 1.16 4.67
CA ARG A 84 11.03 2.24 5.66
C ARG A 84 10.67 1.71 7.06
N MET A 85 9.66 0.85 7.18
CA MET A 85 9.26 0.25 8.46
C MET A 85 10.40 -0.56 9.08
N ILE A 86 11.09 -1.39 8.28
CA ILE A 86 12.24 -2.17 8.75
C ILE A 86 13.38 -1.24 9.16
N ALA A 87 13.75 -0.27 8.33
CA ALA A 87 14.84 0.66 8.60
C ALA A 87 14.64 1.43 9.92
N ASN A 88 13.41 1.87 10.19
CA ASN A 88 13.06 2.63 11.39
C ASN A 88 13.15 1.81 12.69
N ARG A 89 13.00 0.49 12.62
CA ARG A 89 13.02 -0.40 13.80
C ARG A 89 14.09 -1.48 13.73
N GLN A 90 15.10 -1.32 12.87
CA GLN A 90 16.06 -2.36 12.54
C GLN A 90 16.79 -2.96 13.75
N LYS A 91 16.99 -2.18 14.83
CA LYS A 91 17.65 -2.61 16.07
C LYS A 91 16.75 -3.42 17.00
N GLU A 92 15.43 -3.27 16.87
CA GLU A 92 14.41 -3.94 17.69
C GLU A 92 13.88 -5.21 17.02
N LEU A 93 14.02 -5.30 15.70
CA LEU A 93 13.43 -6.37 14.90
C LEU A 93 14.32 -7.62 14.90
N GLY A 94 13.82 -8.69 15.52
CA GLY A 94 14.40 -10.03 15.39
C GLY A 94 14.29 -10.56 13.96
N LYS A 95 15.34 -11.21 13.46
CA LYS A 95 15.38 -11.85 12.14
C LYS A 95 15.27 -13.37 12.28
N PRO A 96 14.66 -14.09 11.30
CA PRO A 96 14.12 -13.60 10.04
C PRO A 96 12.78 -12.86 10.18
N LEU A 97 12.52 -11.91 9.27
CA LEU A 97 11.23 -11.22 9.16
C LEU A 97 10.36 -11.88 8.09
N LYS A 98 9.12 -12.23 8.45
CA LYS A 98 8.12 -12.80 7.54
C LYS A 98 6.85 -11.97 7.64
N TRP A 99 6.69 -11.02 6.74
CA TRP A 99 5.59 -10.07 6.76
C TRP A 99 4.77 -10.14 5.47
N PHE A 100 3.46 -9.95 5.58
CA PHE A 100 2.56 -9.85 4.44
C PHE A 100 1.57 -8.70 4.61
N SER A 101 0.95 -8.28 3.52
CA SER A 101 -0.09 -7.25 3.54
C SER A 101 -1.03 -7.40 2.34
N ILE A 102 -2.24 -6.87 2.46
CA ILE A 102 -3.23 -6.77 1.37
C ILE A 102 -3.89 -5.38 1.32
N PRO A 103 -3.09 -4.28 1.26
CA PRO A 103 -3.64 -2.94 1.23
C PRO A 103 -4.16 -2.56 -0.17
N ARG A 104 -4.87 -1.44 -0.25
CA ARG A 104 -5.21 -0.82 -1.54
C ARG A 104 -4.03 0.03 -2.03
N HIS A 105 -3.73 -0.06 -3.31
CA HIS A 105 -2.71 0.74 -3.99
C HIS A 105 -3.31 1.56 -5.12
N TRP A 106 -2.59 2.58 -5.56
CA TRP A 106 -3.09 3.61 -6.46
C TRP A 106 -2.06 3.93 -7.56
N ARG A 107 -2.53 4.01 -8.80
CA ARG A 107 -1.74 4.43 -9.96
C ARG A 107 -2.58 5.37 -10.83
N TYR A 108 -1.93 6.33 -11.45
CA TYR A 108 -2.50 7.23 -12.44
C TYR A 108 -2.00 6.81 -13.84
N GLU A 109 -2.89 6.84 -14.84
CA GLU A 109 -2.61 6.52 -16.25
C GLU A 109 -3.40 7.46 -17.16
#